data_AF-A0A4Y2QI76-F1
#
_entry.id   AF-A0A4Y2QI76-F1
#
_cell.length_a   1.000
_cell.length_b   1.000
_cell.length_c   1.000
_cell.angle_alpha   90.00
_cell.angle_beta   90.00
_cell.angle_gamma   90.00
#
_symmetry.space_group_name_H-M   'P 1'
#
loop_
_entity.id
_entity.type
_entity.pdbx_description
1 polymer ?
#
loop_
_entity_poly.entity_id
_entity_poly.type
_entity_poly.pdbx_seq_one_letter_code
_entity_poly.pdbx_strand_id
1 'polypeptide(L)'
;MRKLEVVGCDGTVINTGWMNSVIHRIENHVGRPLQWSICLLLFNELPLRHIFQHIDGQTAGPKSFSGPIEQQLTCYEKLPVVDYEPIDCSIPDIDRNLLSKGRQYLLDISNTITLGHCSEDLANRSLVLCSIPDGYCSQPSP
;
A
#
# COMPACT_ATOMS: atom_id res chain seq x y z
N MET A 1 5.00 31.92 17.63
CA MET A 1 5.53 31.09 16.51
C MET A 1 5.18 29.64 16.81
N ARG A 2 4.59 28.89 15.87
CA ARG A 2 4.29 27.45 16.09
C ARG A 2 5.56 26.64 15.84
N LYS A 3 5.93 25.77 16.78
CA LYS A 3 7.12 24.90 16.70
C LYS A 3 6.71 23.55 16.10
N LEU A 4 7.40 23.11 15.04
CA LEU A 4 7.18 21.78 14.45
C LEU A 4 7.80 20.72 15.36
N GLU A 5 7.02 19.90 16.05
CA GLU A 5 7.56 18.90 17.00
C GLU A 5 7.53 17.47 16.48
N VAL A 6 6.50 17.13 15.71
CA VAL A 6 6.25 15.78 15.21
C VAL A 6 6.05 15.83 13.70
N VAL A 7 6.63 14.87 12.97
CA VAL A 7 6.38 14.65 11.55
C VAL A 7 5.81 13.26 11.37
N GLY A 8 4.67 13.17 10.70
CA GLY A 8 4.05 11.90 10.30
C GLY A 8 4.14 11.69 8.80
N CYS A 9 4.52 10.49 8.39
CA CYS A 9 4.59 10.07 7.00
C CYS A 9 4.54 8.53 6.91
N ASP A 10 4.46 8.00 5.68
CA ASP A 10 4.67 6.57 5.46
C ASP A 10 6.13 6.15 5.73
N GLY A 11 6.34 4.85 5.96
CA GLY A 11 7.65 4.27 6.25
C GLY A 11 8.55 4.05 5.03
N THR A 12 8.30 4.69 3.89
CA THR A 12 9.15 4.49 2.70
C THR A 12 10.57 5.01 2.92
N VAL A 13 11.53 4.46 2.17
CA VAL A 13 12.93 4.91 2.20
C VAL A 13 13.09 6.37 1.75
N ILE A 14 12.20 6.88 0.90
CA ILE A 14 12.19 8.27 0.44
C ILE A 14 11.87 9.21 1.62
N ASN A 15 10.97 8.80 2.50
CA ASN A 15 10.53 9.60 3.63
C ASN A 15 11.43 9.45 4.86
N THR A 16 11.90 8.22 5.15
CA THR A 16 12.59 7.85 6.40
C THR A 16 14.06 7.48 6.23
N GLY A 17 14.59 7.48 5.00
CA GLY A 17 15.97 7.10 4.71
C GLY A 17 17.02 7.92 5.48
N TRP A 18 18.18 7.31 5.73
CA TRP A 18 19.23 7.92 6.55
C TRP A 18 19.89 9.16 5.92
N MET A 19 19.88 9.28 4.59
CA MET A 19 20.47 10.39 3.85
C MET A 19 19.49 10.92 2.80
N ASN A 20 19.40 12.25 2.69
CA ASN A 20 18.59 12.97 1.71
C ASN A 20 17.09 12.66 1.69
N SER A 21 16.58 11.91 2.67
CA SER A 21 15.14 11.66 2.84
C SER A 21 14.39 12.93 3.20
N VAL A 22 13.07 12.88 3.06
CA VAL A 22 12.19 14.02 3.41
C VAL A 22 12.39 14.44 4.86
N ILE A 23 12.35 13.50 5.82
CA ILE A 23 12.55 13.84 7.24
C ILE A 23 13.95 14.38 7.47
N HIS A 24 14.99 13.73 6.93
CA HIS A 24 16.37 14.18 7.10
C HIS A 24 16.57 15.62 6.62
N ARG A 25 15.97 15.98 5.47
CA ARG A 25 16.00 17.35 4.94
C ARG A 25 15.27 18.34 5.84
N ILE A 26 14.13 17.96 6.40
CA ILE A 26 13.37 18.80 7.33
C ILE A 26 14.16 19.00 8.63
N GLU A 27 14.72 17.95 9.22
CA GLU A 27 15.53 18.03 10.44
C GLU A 27 16.76 18.92 10.25
N ASN A 28 17.44 18.81 9.09
CA ASN A 28 18.55 19.70 8.74
C ASN A 28 18.10 21.16 8.61
N HIS A 29 16.94 21.41 8.01
CA HIS A 29 16.39 22.77 7.87
C HIS A 29 15.96 23.38 9.21
N VAL A 30 15.38 22.56 10.09
CA VAL A 30 14.94 22.97 11.44
C VAL A 30 16.12 23.03 12.42
N GLY A 31 17.25 22.38 12.10
CA GLY A 31 18.47 22.36 12.90
C GLY A 31 18.40 21.48 14.14
N ARG A 32 17.48 20.50 14.18
CA ARG A 32 17.35 19.53 15.29
C ARG A 32 16.56 18.29 14.87
N PRO A 33 16.69 17.18 15.63
CA PRO A 33 15.82 16.02 15.47
C PRO A 33 14.35 16.34 15.74
N LEU A 34 13.47 15.64 15.02
CA LEU A 34 12.01 15.68 15.19
C LEU A 34 11.52 14.34 15.74
N GLN A 35 10.38 14.35 16.43
CA GLN A 35 9.72 13.10 16.79
C GLN A 35 9.06 12.52 15.53
N TRP A 36 9.33 11.24 15.24
CA TRP A 36 8.76 10.58 14.07
C TRP A 36 7.47 9.85 14.46
N SER A 37 6.42 10.06 13.68
CA SER A 37 5.15 9.33 13.76
C SER A 37 4.96 8.55 12.46
N ILE A 38 5.75 7.48 12.28
CA ILE A 38 5.82 6.73 11.03
C ILE A 38 4.72 5.68 10.94
N CYS A 39 4.09 5.58 9.77
CA CYS A 39 3.20 4.48 9.47
C CYS A 39 3.99 3.18 9.28
N LEU A 40 3.80 2.21 10.19
CA LEU A 40 4.45 0.89 10.14
C LEU A 40 3.81 -0.10 9.15
N LEU A 41 2.78 0.31 8.39
CA LEU A 41 2.12 -0.58 7.43
C LEU A 41 3.10 -1.16 6.40
N LEU A 42 4.14 -0.41 6.04
CA LEU A 42 5.18 -0.85 5.11
C LEU A 42 6.26 -1.74 5.73
N PHE A 43 6.26 -1.92 7.06
CA PHE A 43 7.25 -2.80 7.71
C PHE A 43 7.05 -4.28 7.34
N ASN A 44 5.79 -4.66 7.07
CA ASN A 44 5.43 -6.01 6.62
C ASN A 44 5.86 -6.30 5.17
N GLU A 45 6.14 -5.25 4.38
CA GLU A 45 6.63 -5.41 3.00
C GLU A 45 8.07 -5.90 2.98
N LEU A 46 8.91 -5.48 3.94
CA LEU A 46 10.33 -5.84 3.98
C LEU A 46 10.59 -7.35 4.07
N PRO A 47 9.93 -8.12 4.96
CA PRO A 47 10.03 -9.58 4.97
C PRO A 47 9.57 -10.24 3.66
N LEU A 48 8.59 -9.64 2.99
CA LEU A 48 8.00 -10.16 1.76
C LEU A 48 8.66 -9.61 0.49
N ARG A 49 9.69 -8.76 0.63
CA ARG A 49 10.30 -8.03 -0.48
C ARG A 49 10.79 -8.95 -1.60
N HIS A 50 11.40 -10.08 -1.25
CA HIS A 50 11.87 -11.04 -2.25
C HIS A 50 10.73 -11.70 -3.03
N ILE A 51 9.59 -11.91 -2.38
CA ILE A 51 8.38 -12.46 -3.01
C ILE A 51 7.80 -11.41 -3.96
N PHE A 52 7.62 -10.17 -3.50
CA PHE A 52 7.15 -9.07 -4.35
C PHE A 52 8.09 -8.81 -5.53
N GLN A 53 9.41 -8.81 -5.32
CA GLN A 53 10.38 -8.70 -6.42
C GLN A 53 10.27 -9.82 -7.45
N HIS A 54 9.89 -11.03 -7.03
CA HIS A 54 9.67 -12.15 -7.94
C HIS A 54 8.35 -12.01 -8.70
N ILE A 55 7.29 -11.53 -8.02
CA ILE A 55 5.92 -11.42 -8.56
C ILE A 55 5.74 -10.18 -9.45
N ASP A 56 6.24 -9.03 -9.00
CA ASP A 56 6.11 -7.69 -9.62
C ASP A 56 7.29 -7.39 -10.55
N GLY A 57 8.34 -8.20 -10.48
CA GLY A 57 9.58 -8.00 -11.25
C GLY A 57 10.37 -6.77 -10.78
N GLN A 58 11.25 -6.28 -11.65
CA GLN A 58 11.94 -5.01 -11.40
C GLN A 58 11.01 -3.86 -11.77
N THR A 59 10.56 -3.11 -10.77
CA THR A 59 9.85 -1.85 -10.97
C THR A 59 10.82 -0.75 -11.36
N ALA A 60 10.74 -0.26 -12.61
CA ALA A 60 11.56 0.87 -13.08
C ALA A 60 10.95 2.24 -12.72
N GLY A 61 9.83 2.25 -11.98
CA GLY A 61 9.02 3.41 -11.67
C GLY A 61 7.59 3.03 -11.25
N PRO A 62 6.77 4.00 -10.81
CA PRO A 62 5.42 3.74 -10.28
C PRO A 62 4.41 3.17 -11.29
N LYS A 63 4.80 3.05 -12.56
CA LYS A 63 3.95 2.60 -13.67
C LYS A 63 4.62 1.58 -14.58
N SER A 64 5.82 1.10 -14.22
CA SER A 64 6.56 0.13 -15.02
C SER A 64 6.61 -1.18 -14.26
N PHE A 65 5.65 -2.01 -14.61
CA PHE A 65 5.42 -3.36 -14.11
C PHE A 65 6.06 -4.35 -15.07
N SER A 66 6.89 -5.27 -14.56
CA SER A 66 7.58 -6.26 -15.40
C SER A 66 7.32 -7.70 -14.96
N GLY A 67 6.66 -7.88 -13.82
CA GLY A 67 6.35 -9.17 -13.23
C GLY A 67 5.33 -9.98 -14.02
N PRO A 68 5.40 -11.33 -13.96
CA PRO A 68 4.48 -12.21 -14.68
C PRO A 68 3.02 -12.03 -14.25
N ILE A 69 2.77 -11.65 -12.99
CA ILE A 69 1.41 -11.43 -12.47
C ILE A 69 0.90 -10.06 -12.92
N GLU A 70 1.69 -9.00 -12.77
CA GLU A 70 1.25 -7.66 -13.14
C GLU A 70 0.97 -7.50 -14.64
N GLN A 71 1.70 -8.22 -15.51
CA GLN A 71 1.38 -8.27 -16.94
C GLN A 71 -0.04 -8.80 -17.22
N GLN A 72 -0.49 -9.78 -16.43
CA GLN A 72 -1.86 -10.32 -16.53
C GLN A 72 -2.92 -9.39 -15.94
N LEU A 73 -2.52 -8.43 -15.11
CA LEU A 73 -3.40 -7.45 -14.46
C LEU A 73 -3.56 -6.16 -15.28
N THR A 74 -3.23 -6.15 -16.57
CA THR A 74 -3.44 -4.97 -17.42
C THR A 74 -4.93 -4.59 -17.46
N CYS A 75 -5.27 -3.35 -17.06
CA CYS A 75 -6.65 -2.85 -16.93
C CYS A 75 -7.51 -3.55 -15.84
N TYR A 76 -6.89 -4.07 -14.77
CA TYR A 76 -7.61 -4.72 -13.66
C TYR A 76 -8.74 -3.87 -13.08
N GLU A 77 -8.59 -2.53 -13.07
CA GLU A 77 -9.60 -1.57 -12.60
C GLU A 77 -10.95 -1.68 -13.32
N LYS A 78 -10.97 -2.22 -14.54
CA LYS A 78 -12.18 -2.37 -15.37
C LYS A 78 -12.75 -3.79 -15.35
N LEU A 79 -12.06 -4.72 -14.69
CA LEU A 79 -12.53 -6.10 -14.62
C LEU A 79 -13.66 -6.20 -13.60
N PRO A 80 -14.70 -7.01 -13.87
CA PRO A 80 -15.74 -7.25 -12.89
C PRO A 80 -15.18 -7.96 -11.66
N VAL A 81 -15.76 -7.69 -10.50
CA VAL A 81 -15.50 -8.47 -9.29
C VAL A 81 -16.05 -9.88 -9.51
N VAL A 82 -15.21 -10.88 -9.28
CA VAL A 82 -15.57 -12.30 -9.43
C VAL A 82 -15.28 -13.04 -8.13
N ASP A 83 -16.05 -14.09 -7.87
CA ASP A 83 -15.76 -15.03 -6.78
C ASP A 83 -14.52 -15.87 -7.11
N TYR A 84 -13.85 -16.36 -6.08
CA TYR A 84 -12.60 -17.12 -6.19
C TYR A 84 -12.54 -18.22 -5.13
N GLU A 85 -11.62 -19.17 -5.31
CA GLU A 85 -11.39 -20.21 -4.31
C GLU A 85 -10.90 -19.58 -2.99
N PRO A 86 -11.61 -19.79 -1.87
CA PRO A 86 -11.22 -19.23 -0.59
C PRO A 86 -9.84 -19.72 -0.16
N ILE A 87 -9.03 -18.83 0.41
CA ILE A 87 -7.73 -19.20 0.97
C ILE A 87 -7.92 -19.52 2.45
N ASP A 88 -7.59 -20.75 2.84
CA ASP A 88 -7.65 -21.17 4.25
C ASP A 88 -6.63 -20.38 5.08
N CYS A 89 -7.14 -19.50 5.94
CA CYS A 89 -6.36 -18.67 6.84
C CYS A 89 -7.17 -18.32 8.09
N SER A 90 -6.55 -18.39 9.26
CA SER A 90 -7.17 -18.00 10.52
C SER A 90 -6.96 -16.50 10.77
N ILE A 91 -8.03 -15.72 10.65
CA ILE A 91 -8.02 -14.30 11.00
C ILE A 91 -8.27 -14.16 12.50
N PRO A 92 -7.41 -13.45 13.25
CA PRO A 92 -7.63 -13.23 14.67
C PRO A 92 -8.91 -12.43 14.93
N ASP A 93 -9.62 -12.78 16.01
CA ASP A 93 -10.77 -12.01 16.48
C ASP A 93 -10.31 -10.68 17.06
N ILE A 94 -10.58 -9.59 16.32
CA ILE A 94 -10.16 -8.24 16.65
C ILE A 94 -11.39 -7.35 16.71
N ASP A 95 -11.54 -6.61 17.82
CA ASP A 95 -12.57 -5.57 17.91
C ASP A 95 -12.31 -4.47 16.87
N ARG A 96 -13.18 -4.42 15.87
CA ARG A 96 -13.14 -3.48 14.75
C ARG A 96 -13.16 -2.02 15.21
N ASN A 97 -13.75 -1.72 16.36
CA ASN A 97 -13.81 -0.35 16.90
C ASN A 97 -12.45 0.15 17.39
N LEU A 98 -11.51 -0.74 17.69
CA LEU A 98 -10.15 -0.39 18.10
C LEU A 98 -9.22 -0.14 16.90
N LEU A 99 -9.70 -0.39 15.68
CA LEU A 99 -8.89 -0.28 14.47
C LEU A 99 -9.05 1.08 13.81
N SER A 100 -7.94 1.64 13.32
CA SER A 100 -7.99 2.78 12.39
C SER A 100 -8.63 2.37 11.07
N LYS A 101 -9.11 3.34 10.28
CA LYS A 101 -9.76 3.07 8.97
C LYS A 101 -8.95 2.16 8.05
N GLY A 102 -7.64 2.40 7.95
CA GLY A 102 -6.76 1.56 7.11
C GLY A 102 -6.63 0.13 7.62
N ARG A 103 -6.62 -0.07 8.94
CA ARG A 103 -6.59 -1.43 9.54
C ARG A 103 -7.94 -2.14 9.42
N GLN A 104 -9.05 -1.42 9.52
CA GLN A 104 -10.38 -1.97 9.25
C GLN A 104 -10.48 -2.44 7.80
N TYR A 105 -9.96 -1.66 6.86
CA TYR A 105 -9.93 -2.06 5.45
C TYR A 105 -9.08 -3.32 5.21
N LEU A 106 -7.90 -3.43 5.83
CA LEU A 106 -7.09 -4.65 5.77
C LEU A 106 -7.81 -5.87 6.36
N LEU A 107 -8.56 -5.69 7.44
CA LEU A 107 -9.39 -6.74 8.02
C LEU A 107 -10.52 -7.14 7.07
N ASP A 108 -11.21 -6.18 6.45
CA ASP A 108 -12.26 -6.43 5.46
C ASP A 108 -11.73 -7.21 4.25
N ILE A 109 -10.53 -6.86 3.72
CA ILE A 109 -9.87 -7.61 2.65
C ILE A 109 -9.50 -9.02 3.10
N SER A 110 -8.93 -9.17 4.30
CA SER A 110 -8.52 -10.47 4.81
C SER A 110 -9.72 -11.42 4.91
N ASN A 111 -10.83 -10.94 5.47
CA ASN A 111 -12.08 -11.71 5.55
C ASN A 111 -12.60 -12.11 4.17
N THR A 112 -12.56 -11.18 3.22
CA THR A 112 -12.94 -11.40 1.83
C THR A 112 -12.13 -12.55 1.21
N ILE A 113 -10.80 -12.54 1.41
CA ILE A 113 -9.89 -13.59 0.92
C ILE A 113 -10.22 -14.96 1.52
N THR A 114 -10.53 -15.02 2.82
CA THR A 114 -10.91 -16.28 3.49
C THR A 114 -12.30 -16.77 3.15
N LEU A 115 -13.17 -15.90 2.63
CA LEU A 115 -14.54 -16.27 2.22
C LEU A 115 -14.64 -16.58 0.73
N GLY A 116 -13.66 -16.17 -0.08
CA GLY A 116 -13.70 -16.34 -1.54
C GLY A 116 -14.65 -15.38 -2.27
N HIS A 117 -15.15 -14.35 -1.59
CA HIS A 117 -16.18 -13.45 -2.13
C HIS A 117 -15.89 -12.00 -1.72
N CYS A 118 -15.78 -11.11 -2.72
CA CYS A 118 -15.59 -9.67 -2.54
C CYS A 118 -16.87 -8.90 -2.89
N SER A 119 -17.34 -8.04 -1.99
CA SER A 119 -18.49 -7.19 -2.30
C SER A 119 -18.11 -6.02 -3.22
N GLU A 120 -19.04 -5.60 -4.06
CA GLU A 120 -18.85 -4.46 -4.95
C GLU A 120 -18.62 -3.14 -4.18
N ASP A 121 -19.20 -2.99 -2.98
CA ASP A 121 -18.92 -1.86 -2.09
C ASP A 121 -17.46 -1.84 -1.63
N LEU A 122 -16.91 -3.00 -1.24
CA LEU A 122 -15.52 -3.10 -0.80
C LEU A 122 -14.55 -2.89 -1.97
N ALA A 123 -14.86 -3.46 -3.14
CA ALA A 123 -14.04 -3.33 -4.35
C ALA A 123 -13.95 -1.87 -4.85
N ASN A 124 -15.05 -1.12 -4.76
CA ASN A 124 -15.11 0.28 -5.19
C ASN A 124 -14.74 1.28 -4.07
N ARG A 125 -14.33 0.80 -2.90
CA ARG A 125 -13.99 1.66 -1.77
C ARG A 125 -12.69 2.41 -2.06
N SER A 126 -12.79 3.70 -2.36
CA SER A 126 -11.62 4.56 -2.50
C SER A 126 -10.94 4.78 -1.15
N LEU A 127 -9.75 4.19 -0.98
CA LEU A 127 -8.83 4.63 0.06
C LEU A 127 -8.16 5.93 -0.42
N VAL A 128 -8.42 7.02 0.29
CA VAL A 128 -7.81 8.36 0.05
C VAL A 128 -6.26 8.34 0.12
N LEU A 129 -5.63 7.20 0.36
CA LEU A 129 -4.18 6.99 0.41
C LEU A 129 -3.52 6.87 -0.97
N CYS A 130 -4.24 6.45 -2.02
CA CYS A 130 -3.69 6.32 -3.38
C CYS A 130 -4.76 6.66 -4.42
N SER A 131 -5.02 7.94 -4.65
CA SER A 131 -5.67 8.35 -5.90
C SER A 131 -4.63 8.24 -7.02
N ILE A 132 -4.56 7.08 -7.70
CA ILE A 132 -3.93 7.02 -9.01
C ILE A 132 -4.93 7.70 -9.97
N PRO A 133 -4.54 8.75 -10.71
CA PRO A 133 -5.46 9.41 -11.63
C PRO A 133 -5.95 8.41 -12.68
N ASP A 134 -7.27 8.35 -12.85
CA ASP A 134 -7.94 7.50 -13.83
C ASP A 134 -7.38 7.75 -15.23
N GLY A 135 -7.13 6.64 -15.93
CA GLY A 135 -6.76 6.66 -17.34
C GLY A 135 -5.26 6.47 -17.53
N TYR A 136 -4.87 5.24 -17.86
CA TYR A 136 -4.42 4.87 -19.20
C TYR A 136 -4.27 3.35 -19.19
N CYS A 137 -5.21 2.66 -19.84
CA CYS A 137 -4.97 1.29 -20.29
C CYS A 137 -3.88 1.38 -21.36
N SER A 138 -2.63 1.18 -20.97
CA SER A 138 -1.53 1.07 -21.92
C SER A 138 -1.87 -0.05 -22.89
N GLN A 139 -2.06 0.29 -24.16
CA GLN A 139 -2.08 -0.71 -25.22
C GLN A 139 -0.75 -1.48 -25.15
N PRO A 140 -0.75 -2.82 -25.31
CA PRO A 140 0.50 -3.56 -25.40
C PRO A 140 1.35 -2.93 -26.50
N SER A 141 2.61 -2.65 -26.18
CA SER A 141 3.56 -2.16 -27.18
C SER A 141 3.73 -3.22 -28.28
N PRO A 142 3.88 -2.82 -29.55
CA PRO A 142 3.98 -3.75 -30.68
C PRO A 142 5.19 -4.69 -30.58
#